data_AF-A0A523AY71-F1
#
_entry.id   AF-A0A523AY71-F1
#
_cell.length_a   1.000
_cell.length_b   1.000
_cell.length_c   1.000
_cell.angle_alpha   90.00
_cell.angle_beta   90.00
_cell.angle_gamma   90.00
#
_symmetry.space_group_name_H-M   'P 1'
#
loop_
_entity.id
_entity.type
_entity.pdbx_description
1 polymer ?
#
loop_
_entity_poly.entity_id
_entity_poly.type
_entity_poly.pdbx_seq_one_letter_code
_entity_poly.pdbx_strand_id
1 'polypeptide(L)'
;MRAVLEVLSSWKEVVLRPERVREGRFSLGFMLAVSFYLGFLYNTFHFFLYPGYIKEEFHAGPFFWLHSLFGGAAAAGTLMYVSAIGYFGCLLLGRRVPYERIEHLVFASSFLWLLPLLLSLPLLALGVEEPSGGVREVCLFRGWFYVTYAVLLSAPVASLLTFRVFRRALGFDTWRSLLPAVLILPLGYGVGKGSFMLPFRGWLGLGEEERMVAGILYFSLAALAFYLIRQRRERVEAWLLTLLRRLHLSPPRPPGAGPRGRKRP
;
A
#
# COMPACT_ATOMS: atom_id res chain seq x y z
N MET A 1 3.32 14.52 -20.61
CA MET A 1 1.86 14.76 -20.52
C MET A 1 1.02 13.49 -20.72
N ARG A 2 1.17 12.73 -21.81
CA ARG A 2 0.38 11.51 -22.08
C ARG A 2 0.39 10.48 -20.94
N ALA A 3 1.57 10.12 -20.42
CA ALA A 3 1.70 9.17 -19.31
C ALA A 3 0.97 9.62 -18.03
N VAL A 4 0.98 10.92 -17.71
CA VAL A 4 0.25 11.47 -16.56
C VAL A 4 -1.25 11.32 -16.76
N LEU A 5 -1.77 11.66 -17.94
CA LEU A 5 -3.19 11.48 -18.26
C LEU A 5 -3.60 10.01 -18.21
N GLU A 6 -2.73 9.09 -18.62
CA GLU A 6 -2.98 7.65 -18.51
C GLU A 6 -3.04 7.17 -17.06
N VAL A 7 -2.16 7.68 -16.18
CA VAL A 7 -2.20 7.40 -14.74
C VAL A 7 -3.48 7.96 -14.10
N LEU A 8 -3.83 9.23 -14.39
CA LEU A 8 -5.07 9.84 -13.89
C LEU A 8 -6.32 9.12 -14.40
N SER A 9 -6.32 8.70 -15.67
CA SER A 9 -7.38 7.87 -16.22
C SER A 9 -7.48 6.52 -15.50
N SER A 10 -6.36 5.91 -15.14
CA SER A 10 -6.33 4.68 -14.35
C SER A 10 -6.92 4.88 -12.95
N TRP A 11 -6.62 5.99 -12.29
CA TRP A 11 -7.20 6.34 -10.99
C TRP A 11 -8.72 6.56 -11.08
N LYS A 12 -9.17 7.27 -12.11
CA LYS A 12 -10.60 7.43 -12.39
C LYS A 12 -11.28 6.08 -12.64
N GLU A 13 -10.65 5.22 -13.45
CA GLU A 13 -11.19 3.92 -13.80
C GLU A 13 -11.29 2.98 -12.60
N VAL A 14 -10.27 2.93 -11.75
CA VAL A 14 -10.29 2.03 -10.58
C VAL A 14 -11.40 2.42 -9.59
N VAL A 15 -11.75 3.70 -9.48
CA VAL A 15 -12.85 4.17 -8.62
C VAL A 15 -14.21 3.85 -9.24
N LEU A 16 -14.40 4.19 -10.52
CA LEU A 16 -15.70 4.11 -11.17
C LEU A 16 -16.05 2.69 -11.63
N ARG A 17 -15.07 1.99 -12.21
CA ARG A 17 -15.21 0.70 -12.90
C ARG A 17 -14.03 -0.22 -12.60
N PRO A 18 -13.78 -0.57 -11.32
CA PRO A 18 -12.65 -1.42 -10.91
C PRO A 18 -12.60 -2.77 -11.62
N GLU A 19 -13.76 -3.32 -12.00
CA GLU A 19 -13.86 -4.55 -12.79
C GLU A 19 -13.21 -4.47 -14.19
N ARG A 20 -13.02 -3.26 -14.73
CA ARG A 20 -12.44 -3.02 -16.06
C ARG A 20 -10.92 -2.84 -16.07
N VAL A 21 -10.30 -2.73 -14.90
CA VAL A 21 -8.84 -2.59 -14.78
C VAL A 21 -8.15 -3.77 -15.48
N ARG A 22 -7.46 -3.45 -16.57
CA ARG A 22 -6.78 -4.42 -17.45
C ARG A 22 -5.34 -4.66 -16.99
N GLU A 23 -4.88 -5.89 -17.19
CA GLU A 23 -3.45 -6.21 -17.16
C GLU A 23 -2.71 -5.59 -18.35
N GLY A 24 -1.39 -5.46 -18.24
CA GLY A 24 -0.52 -4.98 -19.31
C GLY A 24 -0.65 -3.51 -19.71
N ARG A 25 -1.45 -2.70 -19.00
CA ARG A 25 -1.59 -1.26 -19.29
C ARG A 25 -0.31 -0.48 -19.00
N PHE A 26 0.41 -0.88 -17.96
CA PHE A 26 1.67 -0.29 -17.54
C PHE A 26 2.71 -1.39 -17.36
N SER A 27 3.95 -1.11 -17.77
CA SER A 27 5.07 -2.00 -17.44
C SER A 27 5.36 -1.94 -15.94
N LEU A 28 5.91 -3.02 -15.38
CA LEU A 28 6.31 -3.05 -13.97
C LEU A 28 7.28 -1.92 -13.62
N GLY A 29 8.28 -1.67 -14.48
CA GLY A 29 9.25 -0.59 -14.29
C GLY A 29 8.59 0.79 -14.22
N PHE A 30 7.57 1.04 -15.06
CA PHE A 30 6.81 2.28 -15.00
C PHE A 30 6.03 2.41 -13.68
N MET A 31 5.32 1.34 -13.26
CA MET A 31 4.58 1.35 -12.00
C MET A 31 5.49 1.60 -10.79
N LEU A 32 6.68 0.98 -10.77
CA LEU A 32 7.69 1.20 -9.74
C LEU A 32 8.21 2.64 -9.72
N ALA A 33 8.58 3.19 -10.88
CA ALA A 33 9.08 4.55 -10.99
C ALA A 33 8.04 5.59 -10.52
N VAL A 34 6.78 5.44 -10.96
CA VAL A 34 5.70 6.33 -10.53
C VAL A 34 5.41 6.18 -9.04
N SER A 35 5.38 4.95 -8.52
CA SER A 35 5.14 4.71 -7.09
C SER A 35 6.27 5.30 -6.23
N PHE A 36 7.52 5.12 -6.66
CA PHE A 36 8.67 5.75 -6.02
C PHE A 36 8.54 7.28 -6.02
N TYR A 37 8.24 7.88 -7.16
CA TYR A 37 8.11 9.33 -7.26
C TYR A 37 6.98 9.88 -6.39
N LEU A 38 5.82 9.22 -6.36
CA LEU A 38 4.70 9.62 -5.50
C LEU A 38 5.04 9.48 -4.01
N GLY A 39 5.71 8.40 -3.61
CA GLY A 39 6.16 8.22 -2.23
C GLY A 39 7.23 9.25 -1.82
N PHE A 40 8.14 9.58 -2.74
CA PHE A 40 9.15 10.61 -2.53
C PHE A 40 8.49 11.95 -2.27
N LEU A 41 7.60 12.38 -3.17
CA LEU A 41 6.88 13.64 -3.03
C LEU A 41 6.03 13.67 -1.76
N TYR A 42 5.32 12.58 -1.46
CA TYR A 42 4.51 12.48 -0.26
C TYR A 42 5.33 12.77 1.00
N ASN A 43 6.52 12.17 1.13
CA ASN A 43 7.41 12.43 2.26
C ASN A 43 8.06 13.81 2.21
N THR A 44 8.37 14.34 1.03
CA THR A 44 8.83 15.73 0.88
C THR A 44 7.79 16.71 1.45
N PHE A 45 6.50 16.48 1.19
CA PHE A 45 5.43 17.34 1.70
C PHE A 45 5.28 17.32 3.22
N HIS A 46 5.82 16.32 3.92
CA HIS A 46 5.79 16.32 5.39
C HIS A 46 6.50 17.54 5.99
N PHE A 47 7.58 18.03 5.37
CA PHE A 47 8.32 19.19 5.85
C PHE A 47 7.53 20.51 5.81
N PHE A 48 6.41 20.53 5.09
CA PHE A 48 5.53 21.70 4.97
C PHE A 48 4.20 21.53 5.71
N LEU A 49 3.86 20.30 6.09
CA LEU A 49 2.53 19.98 6.60
C LEU A 49 2.57 19.42 8.02
N TYR A 50 3.65 18.74 8.42
CA TYR A 50 3.66 17.92 9.63
C TYR A 50 4.54 18.55 10.72
N PRO A 51 4.01 18.74 11.95
CA PRO A 51 4.67 19.46 13.03
C PRO A 51 6.11 19.02 13.31
N GLY A 52 6.37 17.71 13.34
CA GLY A 52 7.71 17.16 13.64
C GLY A 52 8.78 17.46 12.59
N TYR A 53 8.41 18.00 11.43
CA TYR A 53 9.32 18.26 10.31
C TYR A 53 9.42 19.74 9.93
N ILE A 54 8.52 20.59 10.44
CA ILE A 54 8.55 22.03 10.19
C ILE A 54 9.65 22.65 11.05
N LYS A 55 10.50 23.46 10.41
CA LYS A 55 11.56 24.25 11.05
C LYS A 55 11.34 25.73 10.72
N GLU A 56 11.81 26.62 11.58
CA GLU A 56 11.78 28.07 11.36
C GLU A 56 12.42 28.46 10.02
N GLU A 57 13.54 27.81 9.67
CA GLU A 57 14.17 27.89 8.35
C GLU A 57 14.27 26.51 7.70
N PHE A 58 13.65 26.36 6.53
CA PHE A 58 13.72 25.12 5.76
C PHE A 58 15.03 25.04 4.96
N HIS A 59 15.79 23.98 5.21
CA HIS A 59 16.96 23.63 4.39
C HIS A 59 16.82 22.21 3.85
N ALA A 60 17.05 22.04 2.55
CA ALA A 60 17.12 20.74 1.89
C ALA A 60 18.45 20.02 2.21
N GLY A 61 18.72 19.81 3.50
CA GLY A 61 19.90 19.11 4.00
C GLY A 61 19.80 17.58 3.89
N PRO A 62 20.80 16.84 4.41
CA PRO A 62 20.86 15.38 4.30
C PRO A 62 19.59 14.65 4.77
N PHE A 63 19.07 15.02 5.95
CA PHE A 63 17.83 14.43 6.48
C PHE A 63 16.61 14.61 5.55
N PHE A 64 16.47 15.77 4.91
CA PHE A 64 15.38 16.03 3.97
C PHE A 64 15.40 15.05 2.79
N TRP A 65 16.58 14.87 2.19
CA TRP A 65 16.75 13.95 1.06
C TRP A 65 16.57 12.50 1.50
N LEU A 66 17.14 12.12 2.65
CA LEU A 66 16.99 10.77 3.20
C LEU A 66 15.53 10.42 3.49
N HIS A 67 14.78 11.31 4.14
CA HIS A 67 13.36 11.09 4.44
C HIS A 67 12.50 11.00 3.17
N SER A 68 12.81 11.82 2.16
CA SER A 68 12.12 11.77 0.87
C SER A 68 12.46 10.48 0.09
N LEU A 69 13.74 10.09 0.02
CA LEU A 69 14.18 8.83 -0.58
C LEU A 69 13.59 7.61 0.12
N PHE A 70 13.50 7.66 1.45
CA PHE A 70 12.81 6.66 2.25
C PHE A 70 11.34 6.50 1.82
N GLY A 71 10.62 7.61 1.62
CA GLY A 71 9.24 7.60 1.14
C GLY A 71 9.10 6.93 -0.23
N GLY A 72 10.01 7.23 -1.15
CA GLY A 72 10.02 6.62 -2.48
C GLY A 72 10.32 5.13 -2.44
N ALA A 73 11.37 4.72 -1.71
CA ALA A 73 11.72 3.32 -1.53
C ALA A 73 10.56 2.54 -0.88
N ALA A 74 9.94 3.12 0.15
CA ALA A 74 8.80 2.53 0.85
C ALA A 74 7.60 2.31 -0.08
N ALA A 75 7.26 3.29 -0.93
CA ALA A 75 6.14 3.16 -1.86
C ALA A 75 6.40 2.08 -2.93
N ALA A 76 7.61 2.05 -3.51
CA ALA A 76 8.00 1.03 -4.48
C ALA A 76 8.05 -0.38 -3.88
N GLY A 77 8.65 -0.53 -2.69
CA GLY A 77 8.67 -1.79 -1.95
C GLY A 77 7.28 -2.27 -1.56
N THR A 78 6.42 -1.36 -1.11
CA THR A 78 5.02 -1.65 -0.76
C THR A 78 4.23 -2.10 -1.97
N LEU A 79 4.42 -1.50 -3.16
CA LEU A 79 3.77 -1.97 -4.40
C LEU A 79 4.08 -3.45 -4.64
N MET A 80 5.35 -3.86 -4.58
CA MET A 80 5.77 -5.24 -4.81
C MET A 80 5.22 -6.20 -3.75
N TYR A 81 5.36 -5.81 -2.49
CA TYR A 81 4.91 -6.56 -1.34
C TYR A 81 3.39 -6.79 -1.34
N VAL A 82 2.60 -5.72 -1.49
CA VAL A 82 1.13 -5.78 -1.48
C VAL A 82 0.61 -6.53 -2.70
N SER A 83 1.28 -6.41 -3.86
CA SER A 83 0.91 -7.20 -5.05
C SER A 83 1.09 -8.69 -4.83
N ALA A 84 2.20 -9.10 -4.20
CA ALA A 84 2.43 -10.50 -3.86
C ALA A 84 1.40 -11.02 -2.84
N ILE A 85 1.16 -10.28 -1.75
CA ILE A 85 0.13 -10.64 -0.76
C ILE A 85 -1.25 -10.71 -1.42
N GLY A 86 -1.60 -9.75 -2.26
CA GLY A 86 -2.87 -9.72 -2.96
C GLY A 86 -3.06 -10.96 -3.84
N TYR A 87 -2.03 -11.34 -4.60
CA TYR A 87 -2.08 -12.52 -5.46
C TYR A 87 -2.23 -13.81 -4.66
N PHE A 88 -1.33 -14.09 -3.72
CA PHE A 88 -1.39 -15.32 -2.93
C PHE A 88 -2.59 -15.34 -1.99
N GLY A 89 -3.05 -14.19 -1.50
CA GLY A 89 -4.29 -14.04 -0.76
C GLY A 89 -5.50 -14.44 -1.59
N CYS A 90 -5.58 -14.01 -2.86
CA CYS A 90 -6.63 -14.47 -3.78
C CYS A 90 -6.60 -15.99 -3.96
N LEU A 91 -5.40 -16.55 -4.13
CA LEU A 91 -5.21 -17.99 -4.30
C LEU A 91 -5.68 -18.77 -3.07
N LEU A 92 -5.35 -18.30 -1.86
CA LEU A 92 -5.81 -18.87 -0.58
C LEU A 92 -7.34 -18.80 -0.43
N LEU A 93 -7.97 -17.75 -0.98
CA LEU A 93 -9.43 -17.60 -1.02
C LEU A 93 -10.10 -18.40 -2.14
N GLY A 94 -9.35 -19.28 -2.81
CA GLY A 94 -9.88 -20.16 -3.81
C GLY A 94 -10.05 -19.52 -5.20
N ARG A 95 -9.54 -18.30 -5.41
CA ARG A 95 -9.68 -17.52 -6.64
C ARG A 95 -8.35 -17.43 -7.39
N ARG A 96 -8.36 -17.83 -8.65
CA ARG A 96 -7.25 -17.56 -9.58
C ARG A 96 -7.47 -16.26 -10.33
N VAL A 97 -6.57 -15.31 -10.12
CA VAL A 97 -6.55 -13.99 -10.76
C VAL A 97 -5.15 -13.81 -11.34
N PRO A 98 -4.98 -13.28 -12.56
CA PRO A 98 -3.66 -12.99 -13.09
C PRO A 98 -2.85 -12.09 -12.14
N TYR A 99 -1.58 -12.43 -11.91
CA TYR A 99 -0.70 -11.65 -11.02
C TYR A 99 -0.62 -10.19 -11.46
N GLU A 100 -0.46 -9.96 -12.76
CA GLU A 100 -0.35 -8.62 -13.35
C GLU A 100 -1.60 -7.78 -13.14
N ARG A 101 -2.78 -8.41 -13.12
CA ARG A 101 -4.02 -7.72 -12.79
C ARG A 101 -4.02 -7.23 -11.34
N ILE A 102 -3.47 -8.00 -10.40
CA ILE A 102 -3.31 -7.55 -9.02
C ILE A 102 -2.32 -6.38 -8.94
N GLU A 103 -1.17 -6.45 -9.62
CA GLU A 103 -0.20 -5.35 -9.67
C GLU A 103 -0.85 -4.05 -10.14
N HIS A 104 -1.64 -4.12 -11.22
CA HIS A 104 -2.34 -2.97 -11.78
C HIS A 104 -3.41 -2.43 -10.85
N LEU A 105 -4.15 -3.30 -10.13
CA LEU A 105 -5.14 -2.86 -9.14
C LEU A 105 -4.48 -2.17 -7.94
N VAL A 106 -3.37 -2.71 -7.43
CA VAL A 106 -2.59 -2.10 -6.34
C VAL A 106 -2.03 -0.76 -6.79
N PHE A 107 -1.38 -0.71 -7.95
CA PHE A 107 -0.83 0.52 -8.52
C PHE A 107 -1.92 1.57 -8.74
N ALA A 108 -3.04 1.20 -9.37
CA ALA A 108 -4.13 2.13 -9.65
C ALA A 108 -4.81 2.62 -8.38
N SER A 109 -4.81 1.84 -7.29
CA SER A 109 -5.38 2.25 -6.00
C SER A 109 -4.41 3.04 -5.12
N SER A 110 -3.14 3.14 -5.49
CA SER A 110 -2.10 3.76 -4.66
C SER A 110 -2.37 5.23 -4.32
N PHE A 111 -3.06 5.97 -5.21
CA PHE A 111 -3.41 7.38 -4.97
C PHE A 111 -4.34 7.58 -3.77
N LEU A 112 -5.10 6.56 -3.35
CA LEU A 112 -5.93 6.63 -2.15
C LEU A 112 -5.09 6.89 -0.88
N TRP A 113 -3.80 6.54 -0.93
CA TRP A 113 -2.85 6.81 0.15
C TRP A 113 -2.28 8.23 0.13
N LEU A 114 -2.62 9.04 -0.88
CA LEU A 114 -2.32 10.48 -0.91
C LEU A 114 -3.43 11.32 -0.25
N LEU A 115 -4.54 10.69 0.17
CA LEU A 115 -5.62 11.36 0.90
C LEU A 115 -5.17 12.17 2.13
N PRO A 116 -4.17 11.74 2.94
CA PRO A 116 -3.67 12.57 4.03
C PRO A 116 -3.24 13.96 3.55
N LEU A 117 -2.53 14.08 2.42
CA LEU A 117 -2.10 15.38 1.89
C LEU A 117 -3.28 16.28 1.53
N LEU A 118 -4.30 15.69 0.90
CA LEU A 118 -5.52 16.41 0.53
C LEU A 118 -6.33 16.86 1.75
N LEU A 119 -6.31 16.09 2.84
CA LEU A 119 -6.98 16.46 4.10
C LEU A 119 -6.16 17.43 4.96
N SER A 120 -4.84 17.50 4.79
CA SER A 120 -3.99 18.40 5.55
C SER A 120 -4.37 19.88 5.37
N LEU A 121 -4.59 20.34 4.15
CA LEU A 121 -4.91 21.77 3.89
C LEU A 121 -6.25 22.20 4.50
N PRO A 122 -7.38 21.46 4.33
CA PRO A 122 -8.62 21.78 5.02
C PRO A 122 -8.50 21.76 6.54
N LEU A 123 -7.72 20.82 7.12
CA LEU A 123 -7.54 20.75 8.56
C LEU A 123 -6.79 21.97 9.11
N LEU A 124 -5.74 22.42 8.41
CA LEU A 124 -5.05 23.68 8.74
C LEU A 124 -6.00 24.88 8.64
N ALA A 125 -6.78 24.97 7.56
CA ALA A 125 -7.76 26.05 7.40
C ALA A 125 -8.85 26.07 8.50
N LEU A 126 -9.12 24.93 9.12
CA LEU A 126 -10.06 24.78 10.25
C LEU A 126 -9.38 24.96 11.62
N GLY A 127 -8.10 25.34 11.67
CA GLY A 127 -7.35 25.55 12.91
C GLY A 127 -6.94 24.26 13.64
N VAL A 128 -6.91 23.12 12.94
CA VAL A 128 -6.44 21.83 13.49
C VAL A 128 -4.92 21.74 13.33
N GLU A 129 -4.22 22.64 14.00
CA GLU A 129 -2.76 22.79 13.94
C GLU A 129 -2.10 22.70 15.31
N GLU A 130 -0.84 22.27 15.35
CA GLU A 130 0.06 22.43 16.50
C GLU A 130 0.63 23.86 16.51
N PRO A 131 1.23 24.33 17.63
CA PRO A 131 1.90 25.62 17.70
C PRO A 131 2.98 25.87 16.63
N SER A 132 3.55 24.80 16.04
CA SER A 132 4.50 24.89 14.93
C SER A 132 3.87 25.14 13.56
N GLY A 133 2.54 25.28 13.46
CA GLY A 133 1.80 25.52 12.21
C GLY A 133 1.57 24.26 11.35
N GLY A 134 1.96 23.08 11.84
CA GLY A 134 1.68 21.80 11.18
C GLY A 134 0.35 21.19 11.60
N VAL A 135 -0.18 20.28 10.79
CA VAL A 135 -1.42 19.54 11.09
C VAL A 135 -1.26 18.80 12.40
N ARG A 136 -2.24 18.97 13.30
CA ARG A 136 -2.22 18.39 14.65
C ARG A 136 -1.85 16.91 14.63
N GLU A 137 -1.02 16.50 15.60
CA GLU A 137 -0.64 15.09 15.80
C GLU A 137 -1.37 14.49 17.00
N VAL A 138 -1.60 13.18 16.95
CA VAL A 138 -2.03 12.41 18.11
C VAL A 138 -0.97 11.36 18.42
N CYS A 139 -0.66 11.24 19.70
CA CYS A 139 0.22 10.22 20.20
C CYS A 139 -0.60 8.96 20.55
N LEU A 140 -0.35 7.87 19.83
CA LEU A 140 -0.90 6.55 20.10
C LEU A 140 0.11 5.72 20.90
N PHE A 141 -0.41 4.77 21.67
CA PHE A 141 0.38 3.79 22.44
C PHE A 141 1.40 4.42 23.42
N ARG A 142 0.96 5.39 24.24
CA ARG A 142 1.77 5.97 25.34
C ARG A 142 3.15 6.49 24.90
N GLY A 143 3.24 7.27 23.83
CA GLY A 143 4.51 7.88 23.38
C GLY A 143 5.17 7.19 22.19
N TRP A 144 4.66 6.03 21.76
CA TRP A 144 5.37 5.18 20.80
C TRP A 144 5.10 5.52 19.33
N PHE A 145 3.91 6.05 19.03
CA PHE A 145 3.50 6.26 17.64
C PHE A 145 2.76 7.59 17.48
N TYR A 146 3.39 8.54 16.81
CA TYR A 146 2.79 9.81 16.46
C TYR A 146 2.17 9.71 15.08
N VAL A 147 0.92 10.14 14.95
CA VAL A 147 0.18 10.14 13.69
C VAL A 147 -0.60 11.43 13.56
N THR A 148 -0.54 12.07 12.40
CA THR A 148 -1.30 13.29 12.14
C THR A 148 -2.79 12.99 12.06
N TYR A 149 -3.63 13.95 12.44
CA TYR A 149 -5.09 13.85 12.31
C TYR A 149 -5.51 13.58 10.85
N ALA A 150 -4.78 14.15 9.87
CA ALA A 150 -4.98 13.86 8.46
C ALA A 150 -4.83 12.37 8.13
N VAL A 151 -3.78 11.71 8.62
CA VAL A 151 -3.57 10.27 8.44
C VAL A 151 -4.62 9.46 9.22
N LEU A 152 -4.93 9.84 10.45
CA LEU A 152 -5.91 9.14 11.29
C LEU A 152 -7.32 9.12 10.65
N LEU A 153 -7.74 10.23 10.05
CA LEU A 153 -9.05 10.35 9.40
C LEU A 153 -9.08 9.71 8.01
N SER A 154 -8.00 9.89 7.22
CA SER A 154 -7.93 9.37 5.85
C SER A 154 -7.71 7.86 5.78
N ALA A 155 -6.94 7.26 6.70
CA ALA A 155 -6.55 5.86 6.61
C ALA A 155 -7.76 4.90 6.64
N PRO A 156 -8.78 5.06 7.51
CA PRO A 156 -10.01 4.26 7.46
C PRO A 156 -10.76 4.41 6.13
N VAL A 157 -10.83 5.63 5.59
CA VAL A 157 -11.51 5.92 4.32
C VAL A 157 -10.77 5.27 3.15
N ALA A 158 -9.46 5.46 3.06
CA ALA A 158 -8.60 4.83 2.05
C ALA A 158 -8.70 3.30 2.11
N SER A 159 -8.71 2.74 3.32
CA SER A 159 -8.88 1.30 3.57
C SER A 159 -10.23 0.80 3.05
N LEU A 160 -11.32 1.48 3.39
CA LEU A 160 -12.67 1.13 2.96
C LEU A 160 -12.83 1.22 1.43
N LEU A 161 -12.29 2.27 0.82
CA LEU A 161 -12.33 2.46 -0.64
C LEU A 161 -11.51 1.39 -1.35
N THR A 162 -10.31 1.08 -0.87
CA THR A 162 -9.46 0.00 -1.40
C THR A 162 -10.18 -1.34 -1.30
N PHE A 163 -10.79 -1.65 -0.15
CA PHE A 163 -11.59 -2.86 0.00
C PHE A 163 -12.73 -2.94 -1.01
N ARG A 164 -13.50 -1.86 -1.19
CA ARG A 164 -14.60 -1.80 -2.15
C ARG A 164 -14.13 -2.02 -3.59
N VAL A 165 -13.00 -1.40 -3.97
CA VAL A 165 -12.35 -1.57 -5.27
C VAL A 165 -11.98 -3.03 -5.50
N PHE A 166 -11.22 -3.62 -4.59
CA PHE A 166 -10.73 -4.99 -4.74
C PHE A 166 -11.89 -6.00 -4.75
N ARG A 167 -12.89 -5.81 -3.89
CA ARG A 167 -14.09 -6.65 -3.87
C ARG A 167 -14.80 -6.64 -5.22
N ARG A 168 -15.04 -5.45 -5.79
CA ARG A 168 -15.71 -5.31 -7.10
C ARG A 168 -14.86 -5.85 -8.24
N ALA A 169 -13.56 -5.57 -8.23
CA ALA A 169 -12.64 -6.05 -9.28
C ALA A 169 -12.52 -7.57 -9.33
N LEU A 170 -12.52 -8.22 -8.16
CA LEU A 170 -12.19 -9.64 -8.00
C LEU A 170 -13.43 -10.52 -7.78
N GLY A 171 -14.62 -9.92 -7.66
CA GLY A 171 -15.90 -10.65 -7.51
C GLY A 171 -16.00 -11.42 -6.20
N PHE A 172 -15.45 -10.85 -5.12
CA PHE A 172 -15.51 -11.44 -3.78
C PHE A 172 -16.86 -11.18 -3.10
N ASP A 173 -17.42 -12.21 -2.44
CA ASP A 173 -18.65 -12.07 -1.64
C ASP A 173 -18.35 -11.35 -0.33
N THR A 174 -19.13 -10.31 -0.02
CA THR A 174 -18.90 -9.38 1.10
C THR A 174 -18.62 -10.10 2.42
N TRP A 175 -19.39 -11.12 2.79
CA TRP A 175 -19.28 -11.79 4.10
C TRP A 175 -18.14 -12.81 4.20
N ARG A 176 -17.82 -13.53 3.12
CA ARG A 176 -16.76 -14.56 3.13
C ARG A 176 -15.35 -13.98 2.91
N SER A 177 -15.28 -12.74 2.43
CA SER A 177 -14.02 -12.07 2.07
C SER A 177 -13.76 -10.79 2.86
N LEU A 178 -14.66 -10.41 3.77
CA LEU A 178 -14.49 -9.23 4.64
C LEU A 178 -13.27 -9.39 5.53
N LEU A 179 -13.18 -10.50 6.28
CA LEU A 179 -12.15 -10.70 7.28
C LEU A 179 -10.73 -10.73 6.67
N PRO A 180 -10.44 -11.50 5.61
CA PRO A 180 -9.12 -11.51 4.98
C PRO A 180 -8.72 -10.14 4.40
N ALA A 181 -9.68 -9.42 3.81
CA ALA A 181 -9.39 -8.14 3.17
C ALA A 181 -9.30 -6.96 4.17
N VAL A 182 -10.06 -7.03 5.27
CA VAL A 182 -9.92 -6.15 6.44
C VAL A 182 -8.63 -6.45 7.19
N LEU A 183 -8.11 -7.69 7.13
CA LEU A 183 -6.82 -8.06 7.73
C LEU A 183 -5.62 -7.72 6.84
N ILE A 184 -5.74 -7.74 5.50
CA ILE A 184 -4.64 -7.39 4.57
C ILE A 184 -4.13 -5.95 4.78
N LEU A 185 -4.98 -5.02 5.19
CA LEU A 185 -4.61 -3.62 5.45
C LEU A 185 -3.79 -3.41 6.74
N PRO A 186 -4.23 -3.88 7.92
CA PRO A 186 -3.42 -3.89 9.13
C PRO A 186 -2.23 -4.86 9.03
N LEU A 187 -2.30 -5.95 8.25
CA LEU A 187 -1.12 -6.76 7.93
C LEU A 187 -0.18 -6.02 6.98
N GLY A 188 -0.68 -5.29 5.99
CA GLY A 188 0.13 -4.49 5.09
C GLY A 188 0.89 -3.38 5.82
N TYR A 189 0.19 -2.64 6.68
CA TYR A 189 0.77 -1.53 7.45
C TYR A 189 1.53 -2.03 8.69
N GLY A 190 1.03 -3.03 9.40
CA GLY A 190 1.64 -3.61 10.61
C GLY A 190 2.81 -4.56 10.31
N VAL A 191 2.72 -5.43 9.29
CA VAL A 191 3.84 -6.27 8.86
C VAL A 191 4.80 -5.49 7.96
N GLY A 192 4.36 -4.47 7.23
CA GLY A 192 5.27 -3.57 6.51
C GLY A 192 5.94 -2.57 7.44
N LYS A 193 5.25 -1.44 7.70
CA LYS A 193 5.79 -0.33 8.52
C LYS A 193 6.04 -0.74 9.97
N GLY A 194 5.19 -1.58 10.56
CA GLY A 194 5.37 -2.04 11.95
C GLY A 194 6.58 -2.97 12.14
N SER A 195 6.84 -3.91 11.22
CA SER A 195 8.04 -4.77 11.29
C SER A 195 9.34 -4.03 11.01
N PHE A 196 9.27 -2.83 10.43
CA PHE A 196 10.38 -1.90 10.35
C PHE A 196 10.49 -1.04 11.63
N MET A 197 9.39 -0.46 12.10
CA MET A 197 9.39 0.43 13.26
C MET A 197 9.82 -0.27 14.56
N LEU A 198 9.39 -1.51 14.80
CA LEU A 198 9.75 -2.28 16.00
C LEU A 198 11.27 -2.51 16.16
N PRO A 199 11.98 -3.11 15.21
CA PRO A 199 13.41 -3.37 15.37
C PRO A 199 14.27 -2.10 15.24
N PHE A 200 13.95 -1.19 14.32
CA PHE A 200 14.84 -0.06 14.01
C PHE A 200 14.63 1.18 14.89
N ARG A 201 13.41 1.41 15.41
CA ARG A 201 13.14 2.47 16.41
C ARG A 201 13.15 1.94 17.84
N GLY A 202 12.73 0.69 18.06
CA GLY A 202 12.68 0.07 19.38
C GLY A 202 14.00 -0.58 19.79
N TRP A 203 14.40 -1.66 19.11
CA TRP A 203 15.50 -2.51 19.59
C TRP A 203 16.91 -1.99 19.29
N LEU A 204 17.12 -1.36 18.13
CA LEU A 204 18.46 -0.92 17.71
C LEU A 204 18.80 0.51 18.13
N GLY A 205 17.83 1.29 18.64
CA GLY A 205 18.06 2.63 19.15
C GLY A 205 18.61 3.64 18.14
N LEU A 206 18.51 3.37 16.83
CA LEU A 206 19.13 4.16 15.78
C LEU A 206 18.68 5.63 15.81
N GLY A 207 19.57 6.55 15.41
CA GLY A 207 19.23 7.96 15.18
C GLY A 207 18.28 8.14 14.00
N GLU A 208 17.74 9.35 13.80
CA GLU A 208 16.72 9.59 12.77
C GLU A 208 17.24 9.36 11.35
N GLU A 209 18.44 9.83 11.02
CA GLU A 209 19.05 9.63 9.69
C GLU A 209 19.39 8.15 9.44
N GLU A 210 19.94 7.47 10.43
CA GLU A 210 20.23 6.03 10.37
C GLU A 210 18.97 5.20 10.14
N ARG A 211 17.85 5.58 10.76
CA ARG A 211 16.54 4.96 10.50
C ARG A 211 16.12 5.18 9.05
N MET A 212 16.33 6.36 8.47
CA MET A 212 15.98 6.58 7.06
C MET A 212 16.81 5.69 6.13
N VAL A 213 18.11 5.59 6.37
CA VAL A 213 19.01 4.71 5.60
C VAL A 213 18.60 3.24 5.75
N ALA A 214 18.39 2.77 6.98
CA ALA A 214 17.92 1.41 7.25
C ALA A 214 16.57 1.13 6.59
N GLY A 215 15.67 2.12 6.58
CA GLY A 215 14.38 2.03 5.90
C GLY A 215 14.49 1.91 4.38
N ILE A 216 15.35 2.73 3.76
CA ILE A 216 15.63 2.65 2.32
C ILE A 216 16.15 1.25 1.97
N LEU A 217 17.13 0.74 2.72
CA LEU A 217 17.68 -0.60 2.52
C LEU A 217 16.62 -1.69 2.72
N TYR A 218 15.84 -1.61 3.81
CA TYR A 218 14.77 -2.56 4.11
C TYR A 218 13.76 -2.65 2.98
N PHE A 219 13.21 -1.52 2.53
CA PHE A 219 12.20 -1.51 1.48
C PHE A 219 12.76 -1.89 0.10
N SER A 220 14.03 -1.56 -0.18
CA SER A 220 14.71 -1.99 -1.41
C SER A 220 14.95 -3.50 -1.42
N LEU A 221 15.40 -4.08 -0.31
CA LEU A 221 15.57 -5.52 -0.15
C LEU A 221 14.22 -6.26 -0.20
N ALA A 222 13.18 -5.71 0.43
CA ALA A 222 11.83 -6.23 0.32
C ALA A 222 11.35 -6.21 -1.14
N ALA A 223 11.51 -5.09 -1.85
CA ALA A 223 11.17 -4.98 -3.27
C ALA A 223 11.87 -6.06 -4.10
N LEU A 224 13.18 -6.27 -3.88
CA LEU A 224 13.96 -7.30 -4.55
C LEU A 224 13.45 -8.71 -4.22
N ALA A 225 13.20 -9.01 -2.94
CA ALA A 225 12.67 -10.30 -2.51
C ALA A 225 11.31 -10.59 -3.15
N PHE A 226 10.39 -9.62 -3.16
CA PHE A 226 9.08 -9.78 -3.78
C PHE A 226 9.14 -9.81 -5.31
N TYR A 227 10.12 -9.16 -5.92
CA TYR A 227 10.43 -9.32 -7.34
C TYR A 227 10.87 -10.75 -7.66
N LEU A 228 11.76 -11.34 -6.84
CA LEU A 228 12.17 -12.74 -7.00
C LEU A 228 11.01 -13.71 -6.79
N ILE A 229 10.12 -13.44 -5.81
CA ILE A 229 8.88 -14.20 -5.61
C ILE A 229 7.99 -14.12 -6.84
N ARG A 230 7.82 -12.93 -7.43
CA ARG A 230 7.08 -12.73 -8.68
C ARG A 230 7.67 -13.55 -9.83
N GLN A 231 8.99 -13.54 -10.00
CA GLN A 231 9.67 -14.34 -11.04
C GLN A 231 9.49 -15.85 -10.83
N ARG A 232 9.45 -16.29 -9.57
CA ARG A 232 9.27 -17.71 -9.20
C ARG A 232 7.84 -18.06 -8.81
N ARG A 233 6.84 -17.26 -9.24
CA ARG A 233 5.44 -17.36 -8.77
C ARG A 233 4.85 -18.76 -8.88
N GLU A 234 5.15 -19.48 -9.97
CA GLU A 234 4.62 -20.81 -10.22
C GLU A 234 5.15 -21.84 -9.20
N ARG A 235 6.43 -21.72 -8.82
CA ARG A 235 7.01 -22.57 -7.77
C ARG A 235 6.40 -22.25 -6.40
N VAL A 236 6.21 -20.97 -6.10
CA VAL A 236 5.60 -20.54 -4.83
C VAL A 236 4.13 -20.97 -4.76
N GLU A 237 3.39 -20.87 -5.86
CA GLU A 237 2.02 -21.39 -5.98
C GLU A 237 1.99 -22.90 -5.79
N ALA A 238 2.86 -23.67 -6.46
CA ALA A 238 2.92 -25.13 -6.30
C ALA A 238 3.22 -25.54 -4.84
N TRP A 239 4.13 -24.82 -4.19
CA TRP A 239 4.44 -25.04 -2.77
C TRP A 239 3.22 -24.73 -1.89
N LEU A 240 2.54 -23.60 -2.11
CA LEU A 240 1.35 -23.20 -1.35
C LEU A 240 0.20 -24.19 -1.53
N LEU A 241 -0.04 -24.68 -2.75
CA LEU A 241 -1.06 -25.69 -3.03
C LEU A 241 -0.75 -27.03 -2.35
N THR A 242 0.53 -27.43 -2.31
CA THR A 242 0.97 -28.61 -1.56
C THR A 242 0.72 -28.44 -0.07
N LEU A 243 1.01 -27.26 0.49
CA LEU A 243 0.75 -26.95 1.88
C LEU A 243 -0.76 -27.00 2.21
N LEU A 244 -1.60 -26.39 1.38
CA LEU A 244 -3.05 -26.39 1.56
C LEU A 244 -3.65 -27.80 1.53
N ARG A 245 -3.16 -28.67 0.63
CA ARG A 245 -3.55 -30.09 0.60
C ARG A 245 -3.18 -30.82 1.88
N ARG A 246 -1.97 -30.58 2.42
CA ARG A 246 -1.54 -31.16 3.71
C ARG A 246 -2.42 -30.70 4.87
N LEU A 247 -2.93 -29.47 4.81
CA LEU A 247 -3.82 -28.89 5.82
C LEU A 247 -5.31 -29.24 5.59
N HIS A 248 -5.64 -30.13 4.66
CA HIS A 248 -7.02 -30.53 4.30
C HIS A 248 -7.91 -29.35 3.87
N LEU A 249 -7.32 -28.27 3.34
CA LEU A 249 -8.06 -27.13 2.82
C LEU A 249 -8.37 -27.32 1.33
N SER A 250 -9.57 -26.90 0.92
CA SER A 250 -10.02 -27.05 -0.47
C SER A 250 -9.14 -26.22 -1.44
N PRO A 251 -8.63 -26.82 -2.53
CA PRO A 251 -7.81 -26.09 -3.49
C PRO A 251 -8.62 -25.04 -4.27
N PRO A 252 -7.96 -23.98 -4.76
CA PRO A 252 -8.59 -22.94 -5.57
C PRO A 252 -9.18 -23.46 -6.87
N ARG A 253 -10.32 -22.87 -7.26
CA ARG A 253 -10.99 -23.21 -8.53
C ARG A 253 -10.23 -22.59 -9.71
N PRO A 254 -10.15 -23.29 -10.85
CA PRO A 254 -9.57 -22.75 -12.07
C PRO A 254 -10.31 -21.49 -12.56
N PRO A 255 -9.63 -20.57 -13.26
CA PRO A 255 -10.26 -19.39 -13.84
C PRO A 255 -11.39 -19.83 -14.80
N GLY A 256 -12.55 -19.17 -14.74
CA GLY A 256 -13.69 -19.46 -15.64
C GLY A 256 -14.67 -20.53 -15.14
N ALA A 257 -14.41 -21.19 -14.00
CA ALA A 257 -15.41 -22.01 -13.31
C ALA A 257 -16.43 -21.11 -12.59
N GLY A 258 -17.24 -20.38 -13.38
CA GLY A 258 -18.41 -19.67 -12.86
C GLY A 258 -19.34 -20.62 -12.11
N PRO A 259 -20.15 -20.12 -11.17
CA PRO A 259 -21.19 -20.94 -10.57
C PRO A 259 -22.07 -21.47 -11.71
N ARG A 260 -22.14 -22.80 -11.89
CA ARG A 260 -23.15 -23.42 -12.76
C ARG A 260 -24.47 -22.81 -12.33
N GLY A 261 -25.05 -21.99 -13.20
CA GLY A 261 -26.34 -21.37 -12.96
C GLY A 261 -27.28 -22.47 -12.51
N ARG A 262 -27.89 -22.28 -11.33
CA ARG A 262 -29.15 -22.94 -11.03
C ARG A 262 -30.06 -22.62 -12.21
N LYS A 263 -30.27 -23.59 -13.10
CA LYS A 263 -31.49 -23.61 -13.90
C LYS A 263 -32.61 -23.51 -12.87
N ARG A 264 -33.28 -22.36 -12.83
CA ARG A 264 -34.52 -22.25 -12.06
C ARG A 264 -35.52 -23.23 -12.68
N PRO A 265 -36.34 -23.92 -11.85
CA PRO A 265 -37.45 -24.72 -12.35
C PRO A 265 -38.43 -23.85 -13.13
#